data_AF-A0A958U3F4-F1
#
_entry.id   AF-A0A958U3F4-F1
#
_cell.length_a   1.000
_cell.length_b   1.000
_cell.length_c   1.000
_cell.angle_alpha   90.00
_cell.angle_beta   90.00
_cell.angle_gamma   90.00
#
_symmetry.space_group_name_H-M   'P 1'
#
loop_
_entity.id
_entity.type
_entity.pdbx_description
1 polymer ?
#
loop_
_entity_poly.entity_id
_entity_poly.type
_entity_poly.pdbx_seq_one_letter_code
_entity_poly.pdbx_strand_id
1 'polypeptide(L)' 'MEEIIIFDVQGRIIEKSNPNYNSLTLNLSQYKPSVYFIQIKTQHGLVTRRIVKK' A
#
# COMPACT_ATOMS: atom_id res chain seq x y z
N MET A 1 -3.34 -15.21 -5.61
CA MET A 1 -2.26 -14.68 -4.75
C MET A 1 -2.58 -13.24 -4.46
N GLU A 2 -2.61 -12.86 -3.19
CA GLU A 2 -2.89 -11.49 -2.76
C GLU A 2 -1.58 -10.76 -2.55
N GLU A 3 -1.53 -9.51 -3.00
CA GLU A 3 -0.32 -8.68 -2.96
C GLU A 3 -0.72 -7.25 -2.58
N ILE A 4 -0.01 -6.69 -1.61
CA ILE A 4 -0.13 -5.30 -1.20
C ILE A 4 1.20 -4.62 -1.47
N ILE A 5 1.15 -3.50 -2.19
CA ILE A 5 2.32 -2.67 -2.52
C ILE A 5 2.04 -1.26 -2.06
N ILE A 6 2.98 -0.68 -1.32
CA ILE A 6 2.99 0.73 -0.98
C ILE A 6 4.14 1.39 -1.73
N PHE A 7 3.84 2.47 -2.44
CA PHE A 7 4.86 3.23 -3.16
C PHE A 7 4.63 4.73 -3.03
N ASP A 8 5.71 5.50 -3.13
CA ASP A 8 5.62 6.96 -3.15
C ASP A 8 5.32 7.53 -4.54
N VAL A 9 5.23 8.85 -4.63
CA VAL A 9 5.00 9.59 -5.88
C VAL A 9 6.07 9.37 -6.95
N GLN A 10 7.25 8.88 -6.57
CA GLN A 10 8.34 8.58 -7.50
C GLN A 10 8.30 7.11 -7.94
N GLY A 11 7.30 6.33 -7.51
CA GLY A 11 7.17 4.92 -7.80
C GLY A 11 8.10 4.02 -6.97
N ARG A 12 8.77 4.56 -5.94
CA ARG A 12 9.64 3.75 -5.08
C ARG A 12 8.78 2.90 -4.17
N ILE A 13 8.97 1.59 -4.24
CA ILE A 13 8.30 0.64 -3.34
C ILE A 13 8.87 0.82 -1.93
N ILE A 14 7.97 1.12 -1.00
CA ILE A 14 8.26 1.31 0.43
C ILE A 14 8.01 0.01 1.18
N GLU A 15 6.92 -0.67 0.81
CA GLU A 15 6.52 -1.92 1.41
C GLU A 15 5.88 -2.80 0.35
N LYS A 16 6.15 -4.10 0.45
CA LYS A 16 5.51 -5.14 -0.34
C LYS A 16 5.23 -6.33 0.56
N SER A 17 3.98 -6.78 0.59
CA SER A 17 3.56 -7.92 1.39
C SER A 17 2.57 -8.78 0.62
N ASN A 18 2.58 -10.08 0.93
CA ASN A 18 1.64 -11.06 0.39
C ASN A 18 0.79 -11.59 1.55
N PRO A 19 -0.18 -10.80 2.03
CA PRO A 19 -0.98 -11.19 3.18
C PRO A 19 -1.81 -12.44 2.88
N ASN A 20 -2.14 -13.19 3.93
CA ASN A 20 -3.09 -14.31 3.87
C ASN A 20 -4.25 -14.07 4.86
N TYR A 21 -4.64 -12.80 5.02
CA TYR A 21 -5.65 -12.34 5.96
C TYR A 21 -6.57 -11.34 5.26
N ASN A 22 -7.87 -11.41 5.59
CA ASN A 22 -8.92 -10.62 4.94
C ASN A 22 -8.94 -9.14 5.38
N SER A 23 -8.13 -8.78 6.38
CA SER A 23 -7.99 -7.41 6.87
C SER A 23 -6.54 -7.11 7.25
N LEU A 24 -6.10 -5.89 6.95
CA LEU A 24 -4.78 -5.37 7.31
C LEU A 24 -4.92 -3.93 7.80
N THR A 25 -4.26 -3.63 8.91
CA THR A 25 -4.08 -2.25 9.39
C THR A 25 -2.67 -1.79 9.04
N LEU A 26 -2.57 -0.76 8.22
CA LEU A 26 -1.30 -0.15 7.82
C LEU A 26 -0.93 1.00 8.74
N ASN A 27 0.23 0.91 9.39
CA ASN A 27 0.77 1.99 10.19
C ASN A 27 1.75 2.84 9.36
N LEU A 28 1.28 4.03 8.96
CA LEU A 28 2.08 4.98 8.19
C LEU A 28 2.86 5.97 9.08
N SER A 29 2.83 5.85 10.42
CA SER A 29 3.44 6.83 11.33
C SER A 29 4.95 6.98 11.14
N GLN A 30 5.61 5.88 10.79
CA GLN A 30 7.05 5.78 10.55
C GLN A 30 7.54 6.43 9.25
N TYR A 31 6.63 6.74 8.32
CA TYR A 31 6.99 7.32 7.03
C TYR A 31 6.96 8.85 7.08
N LYS A 32 7.74 9.49 6.20
CA LYS A 32 7.80 10.95 6.10
C LYS A 32 6.46 11.54 5.62
N PRO A 33 6.15 12.81 5.92
CA PRO A 33 5.07 13.52 5.25
C PRO A 33 5.24 13.46 3.73
N SER A 34 4.28 12.87 3.03
CA SER A 34 4.32 12.66 1.59
C SER A 34 2.98 12.11 1.08
N VAL A 35 2.88 11.95 -0.23
CA VAL A 35 1.81 11.19 -0.86
C VAL A 35 2.27 9.74 -1.07
N TYR A 36 1.41 8.81 -0.67
CA TYR A 36 1.61 7.38 -0.81
C TYR A 36 0.47 6.76 -1.60
N PHE A 37 0.78 5.72 -2.37
CA PHE A 37 -0.18 4.89 -3.07
C PHE A 37 -0.16 3.50 -2.47
N ILE A 38 -1.32 3.03 -2.04
CA ILE A 38 -1.52 1.66 -1.58
C ILE A 38 -2.25 0.91 -2.68
N GLN A 39 -1.57 -0.06 -3.28
CA GLN A 39 -2.13 -0.95 -4.28
C GLN A 39 -2.40 -2.30 -3.64
N ILE A 40 -3.64 -2.78 -3.77
CA ILE A 40 -4.08 -4.10 -3.31
C ILE A 40 -4.50 -4.87 -4.56
N LYS A 41 -3.78 -5.94 -4.83
CA LYS A 41 -4.05 -6.87 -5.92
C LYS A 41 -4.55 -8.17 -5.32
N THR A 42 -5.75 -8.57 -5.72
CA THR A 42 -6.34 -9.86 -5.38
C THR A 42 -6.61 -10.64 -6.65
N GLN A 43 -7.05 -11.88 -6.51
CA GLN A 43 -7.54 -12.67 -7.65
C GLN A 43 -8.78 -12.07 -8.33
N HIS A 44 -9.50 -11.17 -7.64
CA HIS A 44 -10.73 -10.56 -8.15
C HIS A 44 -10.49 -9.19 -8.79
N GLY A 45 -9.30 -8.62 -8.65
CA GLY A 45 -8.97 -7.35 -9.28
C GLY A 45 -7.89 -6.57 -8.55
N LEU A 46 -7.77 -5.31 -8.92
CA LEU A 46 -6.76 -4.39 -8.41
C LEU A 46 -7.44 -3.10 -7.96
N VAL A 47 -7.12 -2.67 -6.74
CA VAL A 47 -7.55 -1.39 -6.18
C VAL A 47 -6.30 -0.59 -5.83
N THR A 48 -6.31 0.71 -6.13
CA THR A 48 -5.26 1.62 -5.68
C THR A 48 -5.87 2.81 -4.96
N ARG A 49 -5.32 3.15 -3.81
CA ARG A 49 -5.74 4.29 -2.98
C ARG A 49 -4.58 5.23 -2.76
N ARG A 50 -4.83 6.53 -2.98
CA ARG A 50 -3.90 7.62 -2.68
C ARG A 50 -4.13 8.10 -1.26
N ILE A 51 -3.06 8.19 -0.47
CA ILE A 51 -3.06 8.73 0.89
C ILE A 51 -2.11 9.92 0.96
N VAL A 52 -2.55 11.01 1.56
CA VAL A 52 -1.71 12.18 1.83
C VAL A 52 -1.38 12.16 3.32
N LYS A 53 -0.12 11.88 3.65
CA LYS A 53 0.39 11.97 5.02
C LYS A 53 0.94 13.37 5.25
N LYS A 54 0.36 14.06 6.22
CA LYS A 54 0.84 15.35 6.71
C LYS A 54 2.00 15.18 7.69
#